data_AF-A0A6N9IT59-F1
#
_entry.id   AF-A0A6N9IT59-F1
#
_cell.length_a   1.000
_cell.length_b   1.000
_cell.length_c   1.000
_cell.angle_alpha   90.00
_cell.angle_beta   90.00
_cell.angle_gamma   90.00
#
_symmetry.space_group_name_H-M   'P 1'
#
loop_
_entity.id
_entity.type
_entity.pdbx_description
1 polymer ?
#
loop_
_entity_poly.entity_id
_entity_poly.type
_entity_poly.pdbx_seq_one_letter_code
_entity_poly.pdbx_strand_id
1 'polypeptide(L)'
;MANMSTATGRMYLERDFYEKHKELVDKWIKFYQESNHIGEWYGLTYLAVEEKTEDEIILEFAGIGRWSWEDTLEWIFASEDFESQFNSYKVELAEKLYKENQEVLMEYVDYEPGCEILVEREVTLRVDKRKNKYETSYIIDTDIDIEYNDYNKIMNEVEDGYRLDNKEDVKALQVVLKDFYKENEEMITEKNYREFKKDVLTYIKQDKELNGGICLFRIEDPGMFLEDMEDSLEIA
;
A
#
# COMPACT_ATOMS: atom_id res chain seq x y z
N MET A 1 16.28 -1.71 -13.62
CA MET A 1 15.97 -1.53 -12.18
C MET A 1 14.64 -2.22 -11.97
N ALA A 2 14.46 -3.01 -10.90
CA ALA A 2 13.15 -3.58 -10.64
C ALA A 2 12.22 -2.48 -10.14
N ASN A 3 10.98 -2.45 -10.59
CA ASN A 3 9.97 -1.60 -9.96
C ASN A 3 9.73 -2.12 -8.53
N MET A 4 9.28 -1.23 -7.65
CA MET A 4 9.03 -1.55 -6.24
C MET A 4 7.55 -1.34 -5.99
N SER A 5 6.89 -2.37 -5.47
CA SER A 5 5.53 -2.22 -4.97
C SER A 5 5.53 -1.96 -3.47
N THR A 6 4.47 -1.35 -2.97
CA THR A 6 4.20 -1.19 -1.55
C THR A 6 2.96 -2.01 -1.20
N ALA A 7 3.02 -2.74 -0.09
CA ALA A 7 1.87 -3.43 0.45
C ALA A 7 1.59 -3.01 1.89
N THR A 8 0.32 -2.80 2.19
CA THR A 8 -0.20 -2.56 3.54
C THR A 8 -1.40 -3.46 3.78
N GLY A 9 -1.54 -3.96 5.00
CA GLY A 9 -2.60 -4.90 5.28
C GLY A 9 -2.54 -5.51 6.67
N ARG A 10 -3.25 -6.64 6.81
CA ARG A 10 -3.36 -7.42 8.03
C ARG A 10 -2.81 -8.82 7.84
N MET A 11 -2.25 -9.35 8.91
CA MET A 11 -1.78 -10.72 9.04
C MET A 11 -2.41 -11.36 10.26
N TYR A 12 -2.90 -12.58 10.12
CA TYR A 12 -3.63 -13.29 11.16
C TYR A 12 -2.84 -14.52 11.61
N LEU A 13 -2.65 -14.65 12.92
CA LEU A 13 -2.07 -15.84 13.56
C LEU A 13 -3.04 -16.40 14.59
N GLU A 14 -3.14 -17.72 14.70
CA GLU A 14 -3.94 -18.36 15.74
C GLU A 14 -3.49 -17.92 17.15
N ARG A 15 -4.46 -17.66 18.03
CA ARG A 15 -4.23 -17.22 19.41
C ARG A 15 -3.40 -18.21 20.19
N ASP A 16 -3.67 -19.51 20.01
CA ASP A 16 -2.96 -20.59 20.68
C ASP A 16 -1.49 -20.67 20.28
N PHE A 17 -1.19 -20.50 18.98
CA PHE A 17 0.18 -20.41 18.49
C PHE A 17 0.89 -19.20 19.09
N TYR A 18 0.25 -18.03 19.07
CA TYR A 18 0.82 -16.81 19.64
C TYR A 18 1.11 -16.95 21.14
N GLU A 19 0.16 -17.41 21.96
CA GLU A 19 0.40 -17.51 23.40
C GLU A 19 1.48 -18.53 23.75
N LYS A 20 1.60 -19.60 22.96
CA LYS A 20 2.66 -20.60 23.12
C LYS A 20 4.05 -20.07 22.76
N HIS A 21 4.15 -19.21 21.73
CA HIS A 21 5.42 -18.64 21.23
C HIS A 21 5.54 -17.14 21.47
N LYS A 22 4.84 -16.62 22.49
CA LYS A 22 4.64 -15.18 22.72
C LYS A 22 5.92 -14.37 22.67
N GLU A 23 6.96 -14.83 23.37
CA GLU A 23 8.26 -14.14 23.42
C GLU A 23 8.91 -14.02 22.05
N LEU A 24 8.80 -15.04 21.20
CA LEU A 24 9.35 -15.04 19.85
C LEU A 24 8.57 -14.09 18.95
N VAL A 25 7.23 -14.17 18.97
CA VAL A 25 6.37 -13.31 18.13
C VAL A 25 6.49 -11.84 18.55
N ASP A 26 6.46 -11.54 19.85
CA ASP A 26 6.62 -10.17 20.35
C ASP A 26 7.99 -9.57 19.96
N LYS A 27 9.06 -10.36 20.01
CA LYS A 27 10.39 -9.94 19.57
C LYS A 27 10.46 -9.72 18.06
N TRP A 28 9.80 -10.58 17.29
CA TRP A 28 9.70 -10.48 15.83
C TRP A 28 8.98 -9.19 15.41
N ILE A 29 7.83 -8.88 16.04
CA ILE A 29 7.09 -7.63 15.83
C ILE A 29 7.97 -6.43 16.21
N LYS A 30 8.56 -6.46 17.41
CA LYS A 30 9.39 -5.37 17.92
C LYS A 30 10.59 -5.06 17.02
N PHE A 31 11.18 -6.08 16.39
CA PHE A 31 12.26 -5.88 15.43
C PHE A 31 11.84 -4.93 14.30
N TYR A 32 10.65 -5.12 13.72
CA TYR A 32 10.15 -4.26 12.63
C TYR A 32 9.71 -2.88 13.08
N GLN A 33 9.36 -2.71 14.36
CA GLN A 33 9.05 -1.39 14.94
C GLN A 33 10.30 -0.55 15.21
N GLU A 34 11.42 -1.21 15.53
CA GLU A 34 12.69 -0.55 15.88
C GLU A 34 13.68 -0.47 14.69
N SER A 35 13.44 -1.24 13.63
CA SER A 35 14.28 -1.23 12.44
C SER A 35 14.01 0.00 11.57
N ASN A 36 14.99 0.89 11.43
CA ASN A 36 14.93 2.02 10.49
C ASN A 36 15.23 1.63 9.02
N HIS A 37 14.98 0.39 8.62
CA HIS A 37 15.38 -0.15 7.30
C HIS A 37 14.32 0.06 6.19
N ILE A 38 13.47 1.08 6.35
CA ILE A 38 12.43 1.41 5.37
C ILE A 38 13.09 1.73 4.01
N GLY A 39 12.73 0.96 2.98
CA GLY A 39 13.18 1.18 1.60
C GLY A 39 14.55 0.57 1.24
N GLU A 40 15.25 -0.06 2.19
CA GLU A 40 16.51 -0.74 1.88
C GLU A 40 16.29 -2.18 1.39
N TRP A 41 15.19 -2.84 1.81
CA TRP A 41 14.95 -4.27 1.63
C TRP A 41 13.54 -4.57 1.10
N TYR A 42 13.41 -5.61 0.26
CA TYR A 42 12.12 -6.22 -0.07
C TYR A 42 11.61 -7.02 1.13
N GLY A 43 10.29 -7.14 1.30
CA GLY A 43 9.58 -7.86 2.35
C GLY A 43 9.01 -6.93 3.42
N LEU A 44 8.72 -7.48 4.60
CA LEU A 44 8.12 -6.72 5.70
C LEU A 44 9.03 -5.56 6.12
N THR A 45 8.43 -4.39 6.30
CA THR A 45 9.10 -3.17 6.79
C THR A 45 8.48 -2.68 8.09
N TYR A 46 7.26 -3.10 8.40
CA TYR A 46 6.56 -2.75 9.63
C TYR A 46 5.67 -3.91 10.09
N LEU A 47 5.56 -4.08 11.41
CA LEU A 47 4.56 -4.92 12.06
C LEU A 47 4.11 -4.27 13.37
N ALA A 48 2.83 -4.38 13.68
CA ALA A 48 2.31 -4.09 15.01
C ALA A 48 1.09 -4.94 15.33
N VAL A 49 0.79 -5.09 16.62
CA VAL A 49 -0.46 -5.72 17.05
C VAL A 49 -1.57 -4.69 16.91
N GLU A 50 -2.50 -4.95 16.02
CA GLU A 50 -3.72 -4.16 15.88
C GLU A 50 -4.75 -4.61 16.93
N GLU A 51 -5.03 -5.92 16.99
CA GLU A 51 -6.04 -6.49 17.87
C GLU A 51 -5.65 -7.91 18.35
N LYS A 52 -6.19 -8.29 19.51
CA LYS A 52 -6.13 -9.66 20.05
C LYS A 52 -7.56 -10.12 20.32
N THR A 53 -8.02 -11.12 19.57
CA THR A 53 -9.35 -11.71 19.75
C THR A 53 -9.24 -12.98 20.60
N GLU A 54 -10.34 -13.71 20.76
CA GLU A 54 -10.33 -15.03 21.41
C GLU A 54 -9.61 -16.08 20.55
N ASP A 55 -9.74 -15.98 19.22
CA ASP A 55 -9.26 -16.99 18.28
C ASP A 55 -7.94 -16.61 17.60
N GLU A 56 -7.63 -15.32 17.49
CA GLU A 56 -6.51 -14.82 16.68
C GLU A 56 -5.77 -13.64 17.32
N ILE A 57 -4.54 -13.41 16.86
CA ILE A 57 -3.88 -12.11 16.93
C ILE A 57 -3.84 -11.51 15.53
N ILE A 58 -4.32 -10.27 15.42
CA ILE A 58 -4.34 -9.51 14.18
C ILE A 58 -3.16 -8.54 14.22
N LEU A 59 -2.30 -8.66 13.22
CA LEU A 59 -1.12 -7.84 13.05
C LEU A 59 -1.32 -6.93 11.85
N GLU A 60 -1.19 -5.62 12.04
CA GLU A 60 -1.02 -4.71 10.90
C GLU A 60 0.40 -4.84 10.36
N PHE A 61 0.56 -4.73 9.05
CA PHE A 61 1.86 -4.78 8.40
C PHE A 61 2.00 -3.77 7.28
N ALA A 62 3.25 -3.39 7.01
CA ALA A 62 3.65 -2.78 5.75
C ALA A 62 4.87 -3.50 5.18
N GLY A 63 5.05 -3.42 3.87
CA GLY A 63 6.18 -4.04 3.21
C GLY A 63 6.43 -3.53 1.80
N ILE A 64 7.60 -3.89 1.25
CA ILE A 64 8.05 -3.54 -0.09
C ILE A 64 8.18 -4.79 -0.96
N GLY A 65 7.48 -4.83 -2.08
CA GLY A 65 7.55 -5.90 -3.06
C GLY A 65 8.60 -5.65 -4.14
N ARG A 66 9.17 -6.74 -4.68
CA ARG A 66 9.98 -6.67 -5.91
C ARG A 66 9.04 -6.91 -7.10
N TRP A 67 8.74 -5.86 -7.87
CA TRP A 67 7.67 -5.83 -8.90
C TRP A 67 6.26 -5.93 -8.33
N SER A 68 6.01 -6.87 -7.43
CA SER A 68 4.79 -7.00 -6.66
C SER A 68 5.10 -7.55 -5.26
N TRP A 69 4.14 -7.43 -4.36
CA TRP A 69 4.22 -8.05 -3.05
C TRP A 69 4.16 -9.58 -3.15
N GLU A 70 3.37 -10.09 -4.11
CA GLU A 70 3.25 -11.52 -4.40
C GLU A 70 4.61 -12.18 -4.69
N ASP A 71 5.47 -11.52 -5.49
CA ASP A 71 6.82 -11.99 -5.81
C ASP A 71 7.74 -12.08 -4.55
N THR A 72 7.30 -11.50 -3.44
CA THR A 72 8.03 -11.45 -2.17
C THR A 72 7.50 -12.45 -1.14
N LEU A 73 6.28 -12.99 -1.34
CA LEU A 73 5.62 -13.90 -0.38
C LEU A 73 6.41 -15.19 -0.15
N GLU A 74 7.02 -15.76 -1.18
CA GLU A 74 7.84 -16.99 -1.06
C GLU A 74 8.96 -16.86 -0.01
N TRP A 75 9.40 -15.61 0.21
CA TRP A 75 10.58 -15.25 0.98
C TRP A 75 10.26 -14.61 2.33
N ILE A 76 8.99 -14.36 2.64
CA ILE A 76 8.56 -13.52 3.77
C ILE A 76 8.99 -14.10 5.12
N PHE A 77 8.80 -15.41 5.33
CA PHE A 77 9.25 -16.11 6.54
C PHE A 77 10.56 -16.85 6.35
N ALA A 78 10.93 -17.21 5.13
CA ALA A 78 12.13 -18.00 4.89
C ALA A 78 12.78 -17.63 3.55
N SER A 79 13.98 -17.06 3.58
CA SER A 79 14.81 -16.87 2.39
C SER A 79 16.28 -16.74 2.78
N GLU A 80 17.16 -17.43 2.05
CA GLU A 80 18.59 -17.17 2.06
C GLU A 80 19.00 -16.16 0.95
N ASP A 81 18.13 -15.93 -0.05
CA ASP A 81 18.45 -15.14 -1.24
C ASP A 81 18.36 -13.62 -1.02
N PHE A 82 17.68 -13.20 0.05
CA PHE A 82 17.66 -11.81 0.52
C PHE A 82 18.43 -11.70 1.84
N GLU A 83 19.76 -11.89 1.78
CA GLU A 83 20.70 -11.70 2.90
C GLU A 83 20.60 -10.32 3.57
N SER A 84 19.92 -9.34 2.94
CA SER A 84 19.73 -8.00 3.49
C SER A 84 18.70 -7.95 4.63
N GLN A 85 17.83 -8.94 4.81
CA GLN A 85 16.89 -8.98 5.93
C GLN A 85 17.48 -9.67 7.18
N PHE A 86 18.34 -8.98 7.93
CA PHE A 86 18.87 -9.48 9.21
C PHE A 86 17.81 -9.51 10.33
N ASN A 87 16.76 -10.31 10.16
CA ASN A 87 15.81 -10.62 11.23
C ASN A 87 16.29 -11.87 11.98
N SER A 88 16.85 -11.69 13.17
CA SER A 88 17.40 -12.78 13.99
C SER A 88 16.36 -13.81 14.42
N TYR A 89 15.08 -13.50 14.34
CA TYR A 89 13.97 -14.35 14.75
C TYR A 89 13.38 -15.17 13.60
N LYS A 90 13.70 -14.81 12.34
CA LYS A 90 13.08 -15.37 11.13
C LYS A 90 13.19 -16.90 11.04
N VAL A 91 14.38 -17.46 11.28
CA VAL A 91 14.61 -18.92 11.21
C VAL A 91 13.84 -19.67 12.29
N GLU A 92 13.83 -19.16 13.52
CA GLU A 92 13.10 -19.80 14.61
C GLU A 92 11.59 -19.71 14.38
N LEU A 93 11.09 -18.56 13.90
CA LEU A 93 9.68 -18.38 13.56
C LEU A 93 9.24 -19.34 12.45
N ALA A 94 10.00 -19.44 11.36
CA ALA A 94 9.74 -20.39 10.28
C ALA A 94 9.72 -21.85 10.78
N GLU A 95 10.64 -22.21 11.69
CA GLU A 95 10.63 -23.53 12.31
C GLU A 95 9.36 -23.80 13.13
N LYS A 96 8.89 -22.83 13.93
CA LYS A 96 7.65 -22.99 14.72
C LYS A 96 6.43 -23.10 13.82
N LEU A 97 6.31 -22.22 12.83
CA LEU A 97 5.22 -22.24 11.84
C LEU A 97 5.15 -23.60 11.15
N TYR A 98 6.28 -24.13 10.66
CA TYR A 98 6.36 -25.44 10.02
C TYR A 98 5.99 -26.59 10.97
N LYS A 99 6.57 -26.65 12.18
CA LYS A 99 6.38 -27.78 13.11
C LYS A 99 4.95 -27.91 13.60
N GLU A 100 4.24 -26.80 13.67
CA GLU A 100 2.87 -26.73 14.19
C GLU A 100 1.83 -26.66 13.08
N ASN A 101 2.28 -26.65 11.81
CA ASN A 101 1.43 -26.49 10.65
C ASN A 101 0.52 -25.25 10.77
N GLN A 102 1.08 -24.17 11.31
CA GLN A 102 0.40 -22.88 11.44
C GLN A 102 0.33 -22.24 10.06
N GLU A 103 -0.88 -21.96 9.62
CA GLU A 103 -1.15 -21.16 8.42
C GLU A 103 -1.18 -19.70 8.81
N VAL A 104 -0.77 -18.82 7.90
CA VAL A 104 -0.82 -17.37 8.12
C VAL A 104 -1.66 -16.77 7.02
N LEU A 105 -2.84 -16.28 7.37
CA LEU A 105 -3.68 -15.51 6.45
C LEU A 105 -3.14 -14.09 6.37
N MET A 106 -3.10 -13.51 5.17
CA MET A 106 -2.79 -12.11 4.95
C MET A 106 -3.80 -11.48 4.01
N GLU A 107 -4.32 -10.33 4.39
CA GLU A 107 -5.19 -9.48 3.57
C GLU A 107 -4.46 -8.17 3.31
N TYR A 108 -4.30 -7.75 2.06
CA TYR A 108 -3.52 -6.56 1.74
C TYR A 108 -3.90 -5.88 0.43
N VAL A 109 -3.58 -4.60 0.35
CA VAL A 109 -3.53 -3.85 -0.90
C VAL A 109 -2.08 -3.81 -1.39
N ASP A 110 -1.85 -4.13 -2.66
CA ASP A 110 -0.55 -4.02 -3.32
C ASP A 110 -0.61 -2.93 -4.39
N TYR A 111 0.36 -2.02 -4.34
CA TYR A 111 0.42 -0.83 -5.18
C TYR A 111 1.79 -0.71 -5.83
N GLU A 112 1.84 -0.64 -7.17
CA GLU A 112 3.07 -0.43 -7.95
C GLU A 112 2.84 0.62 -9.04
N PRO A 113 3.43 1.82 -8.94
CA PRO A 113 3.11 2.90 -9.84
C PRO A 113 3.67 2.75 -11.27
N GLY A 114 4.77 2.04 -11.46
CA GLY A 114 5.45 1.90 -12.76
C GLY A 114 4.75 0.95 -13.74
N CYS A 115 4.04 -0.06 -13.24
CA CYS A 115 3.25 -1.02 -14.02
C CYS A 115 1.74 -0.88 -13.76
N GLU A 116 1.33 0.16 -13.03
CA GLU A 116 -0.07 0.47 -12.73
C GLU A 116 -0.80 -0.67 -12.01
N ILE A 117 -0.14 -1.28 -11.03
CA ILE A 117 -0.73 -2.33 -10.19
C ILE A 117 -1.44 -1.64 -9.03
N LEU A 118 -2.72 -1.96 -8.87
CA LEU A 118 -3.50 -1.69 -7.66
C LEU A 118 -4.46 -2.85 -7.46
N VAL A 119 -4.17 -3.71 -6.48
CA VAL A 119 -4.94 -4.94 -6.24
C VAL A 119 -5.18 -5.14 -4.76
N GLU A 120 -6.35 -5.69 -4.42
CA GLU A 120 -6.64 -6.21 -3.08
C GLU A 120 -6.56 -7.73 -3.12
N ARG A 121 -5.81 -8.32 -2.18
CA ARG A 121 -5.53 -9.75 -2.14
C ARG A 121 -5.69 -10.32 -0.76
N GLU A 122 -6.21 -11.54 -0.74
CA GLU A 122 -6.21 -12.43 0.41
C GLU A 122 -5.36 -13.65 0.05
N VAL A 123 -4.37 -13.96 0.89
CA VAL A 123 -3.46 -15.09 0.69
C VAL A 123 -3.29 -15.90 1.96
N THR A 124 -3.30 -17.21 1.81
CA THR A 124 -2.93 -18.14 2.88
C THR A 124 -1.51 -18.63 2.67
N LEU A 125 -0.63 -18.31 3.63
CA LEU A 125 0.77 -18.71 3.63
C LEU A 125 0.99 -19.94 4.50
N ARG A 126 1.92 -20.80 4.07
CA ARG A 126 2.42 -21.94 4.84
C ARG A 126 3.93 -22.01 4.74
N VAL A 127 4.57 -22.44 5.82
CA VAL A 127 6.01 -22.73 5.78
C VAL A 127 6.19 -24.21 5.48
N ASP A 128 6.95 -24.51 4.44
CA ASP A 128 7.36 -25.85 4.03
C ASP A 128 8.84 -26.09 4.35
N LYS A 129 9.26 -27.36 4.37
CA LYS A 129 10.67 -27.74 4.53
C LYS A 129 11.18 -28.59 3.37
N ARG A 130 12.13 -28.07 2.60
CA ARG A 130 12.78 -28.76 1.48
C ARG A 130 14.29 -28.78 1.64
N LYS A 131 14.91 -29.96 1.50
CA LYS A 131 16.38 -30.15 1.60
C LYS A 131 17.01 -29.45 2.83
N ASN A 132 16.34 -29.53 3.98
CA ASN A 132 16.70 -28.88 5.26
C ASN A 132 16.58 -27.35 5.31
N LYS A 133 16.00 -26.72 4.30
CA LYS A 133 15.67 -25.28 4.29
C LYS A 133 14.17 -25.07 4.44
N TYR A 134 13.78 -23.98 5.08
CA TYR A 134 12.39 -23.54 5.11
C TYR A 134 12.11 -22.69 3.85
N GLU A 135 10.92 -22.84 3.28
CA GLU A 135 10.41 -22.06 2.14
C GLU A 135 8.97 -21.65 2.48
N THR A 136 8.50 -20.51 1.99
CA THR A 136 7.08 -20.13 2.14
C THR A 136 6.34 -20.53 0.88
N SER A 137 5.28 -21.33 1.00
CA SER A 137 4.30 -21.53 -0.05
C SER A 137 3.06 -20.71 0.24
N TYR A 138 2.31 -20.36 -0.81
CA TYR A 138 1.11 -19.56 -0.67
C TYR A 138 0.02 -19.98 -1.65
N ILE A 139 -1.21 -19.68 -1.28
CA ILE A 139 -2.40 -19.78 -2.12
C ILE A 139 -3.02 -18.38 -2.14
N ILE A 140 -3.40 -17.91 -3.33
CA ILE A 140 -4.20 -16.69 -3.47
C ILE A 140 -5.66 -17.12 -3.35
N ASP A 141 -6.28 -16.73 -2.25
CA ASP A 141 -7.67 -17.04 -1.94
C ASP A 141 -8.62 -16.07 -2.66
N THR A 142 -8.23 -14.79 -2.70
CA THR A 142 -8.94 -13.71 -3.40
C THR A 142 -7.94 -12.79 -4.11
N ASP A 143 -8.26 -12.39 -5.35
CA ASP A 143 -7.50 -11.41 -6.14
C ASP A 143 -8.48 -10.45 -6.83
N ILE A 144 -8.48 -9.18 -6.42
CA ILE A 144 -9.40 -8.15 -6.93
C ILE A 144 -8.55 -7.06 -7.58
N ASP A 145 -8.63 -6.99 -8.92
CA ASP A 145 -8.10 -5.87 -9.68
C ASP A 145 -8.93 -4.60 -9.40
N ILE A 146 -8.27 -3.58 -8.86
CA ILE A 146 -8.86 -2.26 -8.63
C ILE A 146 -8.48 -1.37 -9.81
N GLU A 147 -9.46 -0.64 -10.36
CA GLU A 147 -9.18 0.27 -11.47
C GLU A 147 -8.14 1.32 -11.05
N TYR A 148 -7.08 1.45 -11.85
CA TYR A 148 -5.95 2.32 -11.56
C TYR A 148 -6.28 3.78 -11.87
N ASN A 149 -6.91 4.48 -10.91
CA ASN A 149 -7.25 5.90 -10.97
C ASN A 149 -7.00 6.57 -9.61
N ASP A 150 -6.90 7.90 -9.60
CA ASP A 150 -6.56 8.65 -8.39
C ASP A 150 -7.59 8.48 -7.28
N TYR A 151 -8.88 8.42 -7.61
CA TYR A 151 -9.93 8.12 -6.63
C TYR A 151 -9.65 6.82 -5.86
N ASN A 152 -9.32 5.74 -6.56
CA ASN A 152 -9.06 4.44 -5.96
C ASN A 152 -7.73 4.41 -5.20
N LYS A 153 -6.69 5.10 -5.67
CA LYS A 153 -5.42 5.20 -4.92
C LYS A 153 -5.64 5.87 -3.56
N ILE A 154 -6.42 6.96 -3.53
CA ILE A 154 -6.75 7.68 -2.29
C ILE A 154 -7.68 6.86 -1.41
N MET A 155 -8.69 6.22 -1.99
CA MET A 155 -9.66 5.38 -1.26
C MET A 155 -8.97 4.21 -0.55
N ASN A 156 -7.93 3.65 -1.15
CA ASN A 156 -7.13 2.56 -0.58
C ASN A 156 -5.92 3.05 0.23
N GLU A 157 -5.82 4.37 0.48
CA GLU A 157 -4.77 4.97 1.31
C GLU A 157 -3.34 4.69 0.82
N VAL A 158 -3.14 4.45 -0.48
CA VAL A 158 -1.81 4.23 -1.08
C VAL A 158 -1.21 5.52 -1.66
N GLU A 159 -2.02 6.55 -1.85
CA GLU A 159 -1.60 7.90 -2.22
C GLU A 159 -2.43 8.95 -1.47
N ASP A 160 -1.80 10.07 -1.12
CA ASP A 160 -2.50 11.21 -0.52
C ASP A 160 -3.28 11.98 -1.59
N GLY A 161 -4.44 12.53 -1.22
CA GLY A 161 -5.23 13.34 -2.14
C GLY A 161 -6.59 13.77 -1.60
N TYR A 162 -7.46 14.18 -2.51
CA TYR A 162 -8.80 14.67 -2.21
C TYR A 162 -9.86 13.93 -3.02
N ARG A 163 -10.96 13.51 -2.37
CA ARG A 163 -12.11 12.90 -3.05
C ARG A 163 -13.33 13.82 -3.07
N LEU A 164 -14.00 13.88 -4.22
CA LEU A 164 -15.14 14.77 -4.43
C LEU A 164 -16.43 14.30 -3.74
N ASP A 165 -16.52 13.03 -3.36
CA ASP A 165 -17.62 12.48 -2.58
C ASP A 165 -17.47 12.71 -1.06
N ASN A 166 -16.29 13.12 -0.61
CA ASN A 166 -15.99 13.49 0.76
C ASN A 166 -16.07 15.02 0.97
N LYS A 167 -16.97 15.46 1.86
CA LYS A 167 -17.20 16.90 2.11
C LYS A 167 -16.02 17.62 2.75
N GLU A 168 -15.24 16.96 3.60
CA GLU A 168 -14.09 17.58 4.23
C GLU A 168 -12.94 17.71 3.24
N ASP A 169 -12.71 16.68 2.42
CA ASP A 169 -11.71 16.72 1.33
C ASP A 169 -12.05 17.84 0.32
N VAL A 170 -13.32 17.98 -0.06
CA VAL A 170 -13.75 19.08 -0.95
C VAL A 170 -13.46 20.45 -0.34
N LYS A 171 -13.64 20.64 0.98
CA LYS A 171 -13.31 21.92 1.63
C LYS A 171 -11.81 22.15 1.63
N ALA A 172 -11.01 21.14 1.94
CA ALA A 172 -9.55 21.22 1.96
C ALA A 172 -9.00 21.51 0.55
N LEU A 173 -9.48 20.78 -0.46
CA LEU A 173 -9.16 21.01 -1.87
C LEU A 173 -9.47 22.45 -2.29
N GLN A 174 -10.60 23.02 -1.89
CA GLN A 174 -10.93 24.41 -2.22
C GLN A 174 -9.97 25.44 -1.61
N VAL A 175 -9.32 25.12 -0.50
CA VAL A 175 -8.26 25.96 0.07
C VAL A 175 -7.00 25.81 -0.79
N VAL A 176 -6.59 24.58 -1.08
CA VAL A 176 -5.42 24.29 -1.93
C VAL A 176 -5.55 24.93 -3.30
N LEU A 177 -6.69 24.79 -3.98
CA LEU A 177 -6.92 25.39 -5.30
C LEU A 177 -6.87 26.92 -5.28
N LYS A 178 -7.25 27.54 -4.16
CA LYS A 178 -7.17 29.00 -4.03
C LYS A 178 -5.73 29.48 -3.95
N ASP A 179 -4.88 28.73 -3.27
CA ASP A 179 -3.48 29.08 -3.11
C ASP A 179 -2.71 28.73 -4.39
N PHE A 180 -2.94 27.53 -4.95
CA PHE A 180 -2.48 27.14 -6.29
C PHE A 180 -2.78 28.21 -7.35
N TYR A 181 -4.03 28.70 -7.40
CA TYR A 181 -4.44 29.70 -8.39
C TYR A 181 -3.64 31.01 -8.28
N LYS A 182 -3.37 31.47 -7.06
CA LYS A 182 -2.61 32.71 -6.84
C LYS A 182 -1.13 32.53 -7.17
N GLU A 183 -0.57 31.38 -6.81
CA GLU A 183 0.85 31.08 -7.05
C GLU A 183 1.15 30.89 -8.54
N ASN A 184 0.16 30.46 -9.32
CA ASN A 184 0.31 30.14 -10.74
C ASN A 184 -0.53 31.06 -11.65
N GLU A 185 -0.92 32.25 -11.19
CA GLU A 185 -1.84 33.16 -11.92
C GLU A 185 -1.36 33.52 -13.33
N GLU A 186 -0.05 33.58 -13.56
CA GLU A 186 0.53 33.87 -14.88
C GLU A 186 0.30 32.74 -15.89
N MET A 187 0.30 31.49 -15.44
CA MET A 187 0.14 30.29 -16.28
C MET A 187 -1.33 29.97 -16.57
N ILE A 188 -2.24 30.35 -15.67
CA ILE A 188 -3.65 30.00 -15.77
C ILE A 188 -4.37 30.90 -16.79
N THR A 189 -4.97 30.31 -17.81
CA THR A 189 -5.71 31.03 -18.85
C THR A 189 -6.96 31.74 -18.30
N GLU A 190 -7.75 31.05 -17.48
CA GLU A 190 -8.97 31.58 -16.86
C GLU A 190 -8.63 32.56 -15.71
N LYS A 191 -8.87 33.86 -15.93
CA LYS A 191 -8.53 34.93 -14.97
C LYS A 191 -9.59 35.13 -13.88
N ASN A 192 -10.64 34.30 -13.84
CA ASN A 192 -11.64 34.26 -12.79
C ASN A 192 -11.52 32.98 -11.97
N TYR A 193 -11.05 33.09 -10.72
CA TYR A 193 -10.92 31.96 -9.79
C TYR A 193 -12.21 31.11 -9.65
N ARG A 194 -13.40 31.72 -9.74
CA ARG A 194 -14.65 30.97 -9.61
C ARG A 194 -14.88 30.02 -10.77
N GLU A 195 -14.58 30.46 -11.99
CA GLU A 195 -14.69 29.62 -13.19
C GLU A 195 -13.55 28.60 -13.20
N PHE A 196 -12.30 29.02 -12.96
CA PHE A 196 -11.15 28.09 -12.81
C PHE A 196 -11.45 26.94 -11.85
N LYS A 197 -11.94 27.26 -10.65
CA LYS A 197 -12.29 26.24 -9.66
C LYS A 197 -13.38 25.29 -10.16
N LYS A 198 -14.37 25.81 -10.89
CA LYS A 198 -15.47 25.00 -11.43
C LYS A 198 -14.94 24.07 -12.52
N ASP A 199 -14.02 24.54 -13.35
CA ASP A 199 -13.39 23.76 -14.41
C ASP A 199 -12.54 22.64 -13.82
N VAL A 200 -11.69 22.95 -12.83
CA VAL A 200 -10.93 21.94 -12.07
C VAL A 200 -11.85 20.87 -11.46
N LEU A 201 -12.93 21.26 -10.79
CA LEU A 201 -13.85 20.29 -10.18
C LEU A 201 -14.61 19.46 -11.23
N THR A 202 -14.79 20.00 -12.44
CA THR A 202 -15.40 19.27 -13.55
C THR A 202 -14.42 18.26 -14.12
N TYR A 203 -13.17 18.68 -14.35
CA TYR A 203 -12.06 17.82 -14.77
C TYR A 203 -11.88 16.64 -13.82
N ILE A 204 -11.71 16.89 -12.51
CA ILE A 204 -11.55 15.83 -11.49
C ILE A 204 -12.70 14.83 -11.55
N LYS A 205 -13.92 15.28 -11.83
CA LYS A 205 -15.10 14.42 -11.85
C LYS A 205 -15.24 13.60 -13.14
N GLN A 206 -14.82 14.14 -14.28
CA GLN A 206 -15.11 13.58 -15.59
C GLN A 206 -13.94 12.80 -16.19
N ASP A 207 -12.72 13.17 -15.81
CA ASP A 207 -11.52 12.49 -16.30
C ASP A 207 -11.45 11.05 -15.75
N LYS A 208 -11.10 10.10 -16.62
CA LYS A 208 -11.06 8.67 -16.26
C LYS A 208 -9.91 8.36 -15.31
N GLU A 209 -8.76 9.02 -15.44
CA GLU A 209 -7.62 8.82 -14.56
C GLU A 209 -7.86 9.37 -13.16
N LEU A 210 -8.77 10.35 -13.03
CA LEU A 210 -9.12 10.98 -11.77
C LEU A 210 -10.33 10.31 -11.10
N ASN A 211 -11.39 10.07 -11.88
CA ASN A 211 -12.63 9.42 -11.47
C ASN A 211 -13.24 9.97 -10.16
N GLY A 212 -13.19 11.29 -9.99
CA GLY A 212 -13.70 11.97 -8.80
C GLY A 212 -12.70 12.09 -7.64
N GLY A 213 -11.45 11.69 -7.82
CA GLY A 213 -10.34 11.92 -6.89
C GLY A 213 -9.16 12.60 -7.56
N ILE A 214 -8.32 13.29 -6.78
CA ILE A 214 -7.08 13.90 -7.27
C ILE A 214 -5.95 13.67 -6.27
N CYS A 215 -4.89 12.99 -6.71
CA CYS A 215 -3.71 12.77 -5.88
C CYS A 215 -2.89 14.08 -5.75
N LEU A 216 -2.23 14.26 -4.60
CA LEU A 216 -1.47 15.47 -4.31
C LEU A 216 -0.36 15.74 -5.33
N PHE A 217 0.36 14.69 -5.76
CA PHE A 217 1.49 14.83 -6.68
C PHE A 217 1.11 15.52 -8.00
N ARG A 218 -0.14 15.41 -8.45
CA ARG A 218 -0.60 16.11 -9.66
C ARG A 218 -0.62 17.63 -9.43
N ILE A 219 -1.13 18.06 -8.29
CA ILE A 219 -1.21 19.49 -7.93
C ILE A 219 0.19 20.09 -7.70
N GLU A 220 1.16 19.25 -7.29
CA GLU A 220 2.55 19.65 -7.06
C GLU A 220 3.33 19.95 -8.35
N ASP A 221 2.83 19.53 -9.53
CA ASP A 221 3.33 19.96 -10.84
C ASP A 221 2.28 20.83 -11.57
N PRO A 222 2.29 22.15 -11.35
CA PRO A 222 1.30 23.06 -11.92
C PRO A 222 1.24 23.05 -13.44
N GLY A 223 2.36 22.79 -14.13
CA GLY A 223 2.41 22.79 -15.58
C GLY A 223 1.66 21.61 -16.15
N MET A 224 2.02 20.41 -15.70
CA MET A 224 1.37 19.17 -16.13
C MET A 224 -0.11 19.15 -15.75
N PHE A 225 -0.45 19.57 -14.53
CA PHE A 225 -1.84 19.61 -14.08
C PHE A 225 -2.73 20.51 -14.94
N LEU A 226 -2.24 21.70 -15.31
CA LEU A 226 -3.02 22.63 -16.13
C LEU A 226 -3.16 22.13 -17.57
N GLU A 227 -2.11 21.56 -18.14
CA GLU A 227 -2.14 20.96 -19.49
C GLU A 227 -3.15 19.80 -19.55
N ASP A 228 -3.06 18.83 -18.62
CA ASP A 228 -3.98 17.69 -18.56
C ASP A 228 -5.44 18.14 -18.38
N MET A 229 -5.67 19.16 -17.55
CA MET A 229 -7.01 19.72 -17.33
C MET A 229 -7.58 20.36 -18.60
N GLU A 230 -6.80 21.20 -19.29
CA GLU A 230 -7.23 21.86 -20.52
C GLU A 230 -7.56 20.81 -21.61
N ASP A 231 -6.67 19.83 -21.82
CA ASP A 231 -6.86 18.74 -22.79
C ASP A 231 -8.13 17.90 -22.49
N SER A 232 -8.34 17.55 -21.21
CA SER A 232 -9.51 16.76 -20.79
C SER A 232 -10.82 17.52 -21.02
N LEU A 233 -10.84 18.83 -20.75
CA LEU A 233 -12.02 19.69 -20.94
C LEU A 233 -12.31 20.03 -22.41
N GLU A 234 -11.33 19.99 -23.31
CA GLU A 234 -11.55 20.15 -24.75
C GLU A 234 -12.26 18.94 -25.40
N ILE A 235 -12.15 17.76 -24.78
CA ILE A 235 -12.68 16.49 -25.30
C ILE A 235 -14.12 16.20 -24.78
N ALA A 236 -14.56 16.87 -23.70
CA ALA A 236 -15.84 16.67 -23.02
C ALA A 236 -17.05 17.38 -23.66
#